data_AF-A0A849FIP2-F1
#
_entry.id   AF-A0A849FIP2-F1
#
_cell.length_a   1.000
_cell.length_b   1.000
_cell.length_c   1.000
_cell.angle_alpha   90.00
_cell.angle_beta   90.00
_cell.angle_gamma   90.00
#
_symmetry.space_group_name_H-M   'P 1'
#
loop_
_entity.id
_entity.type
_entity.pdbx_description
1 polymer ?
#
loop_
_entity_poly.entity_id
_entity_poly.type
_entity_poly.pdbx_seq_one_letter_code
_entity_poly.pdbx_strand_id
1 'polypeptide(L)'
;MEPLTWTGTLGGVLNPIFFTATAVFLVAVLAQIVLSVVTGGAQAQGDMFVATKGPADYAGMIVKWSFGVIVATILAYLIGGILVPGIEAKGIIGAISSRLLPVWIALVVVFAASIIFKRRLGLYGKLFDSPIGMIGFGMVMFWVFTGIFAAMDLIVTHDALTQVSGMKNKVPGTPLSGAEGADYPYYLLGGDNLARDVFSRMIYGAWEVLKIAPFATIFAFMVGITLGLPAGYYGGKLDTFLSFLANLVLAFPVILLFYLLVTPEIVLTGIPIYMAGVLFLFPIIFLTILFNSRFF
;
A
#
# COMPACT_ATOMS: atom_id res chain seq x y z
N MET A 1 32.21 6.54 3.63
CA MET A 1 30.93 7.23 3.33
C MET A 1 30.10 7.18 4.60
N GLU A 2 29.45 8.28 4.96
CA GLU A 2 28.52 8.30 6.10
C GLU A 2 27.14 7.77 5.67
N PRO A 3 26.32 7.25 6.60
CA PRO A 3 24.95 6.88 6.31
C PRO A 3 24.11 8.09 5.85
N LEU A 4 23.22 7.88 4.89
CA LEU A 4 22.28 8.91 4.44
C LEU A 4 21.27 9.24 5.53
N THR A 5 20.98 10.53 5.69
CA THR A 5 19.83 10.98 6.47
C THR A 5 18.54 10.81 5.66
N TRP A 6 17.38 10.75 6.32
CA TRP A 6 16.09 10.59 5.64
C TRP A 6 15.78 11.72 4.66
N THR A 7 16.10 12.95 5.05
CA THR A 7 15.64 14.18 4.38
C THR A 7 16.76 15.02 3.78
N GLY A 8 18.03 14.62 3.97
CA GLY A 8 19.18 15.35 3.45
C GLY A 8 19.23 16.80 3.94
N THR A 9 19.71 17.69 3.08
CA THR A 9 19.83 19.13 3.37
C THR A 9 18.47 19.84 3.48
N LEU A 10 17.45 19.34 2.79
CA LEU A 10 16.09 19.87 2.85
C LEU A 10 15.47 19.71 4.24
N GLY A 11 15.92 18.71 4.99
CA GLY A 11 15.45 18.44 6.34
C GLY A 11 15.60 19.61 7.30
N GLY A 12 16.63 20.45 7.14
CA GLY A 12 16.85 21.60 8.03
C GLY A 12 15.69 22.61 8.00
N VAL A 13 15.04 22.77 6.84
CA VAL A 13 13.94 23.72 6.65
C VAL A 13 12.59 23.02 6.71
N LEU A 14 12.45 21.86 6.07
CA LEU A 14 11.16 21.20 5.90
C LEU A 14 10.74 20.36 7.12
N ASN A 15 11.67 19.83 7.94
CA ASN A 15 11.30 19.01 9.10
C ASN A 15 10.51 19.82 10.14
N PRO A 16 10.96 21.03 10.58
CA PRO A 16 10.18 21.82 11.54
C PRO A 16 8.78 22.15 11.04
N ILE A 17 8.64 22.47 9.74
CA ILE A 17 7.35 22.77 9.11
C ILE A 17 6.45 21.53 9.14
N PHE A 18 6.98 20.38 8.70
CA PHE A 18 6.25 19.12 8.65
C PHE A 18 5.76 18.69 10.03
N PHE A 19 6.64 18.68 11.04
CA PHE A 19 6.28 18.26 12.40
C PHE A 19 5.28 19.21 13.05
N THR A 20 5.46 20.53 12.87
CA THR A 20 4.51 21.52 13.39
C THR A 20 3.15 21.37 12.73
N ALA A 21 3.10 21.25 11.40
CA ALA A 21 1.85 21.07 10.67
C ALA A 21 1.15 19.76 11.06
N THR A 22 1.91 18.68 11.28
CA THR A 22 1.39 17.39 11.75
C THR A 22 0.83 17.48 13.16
N ALA A 23 1.54 18.14 14.08
CA ALA A 23 1.06 18.35 15.44
C ALA A 23 -0.24 19.18 15.45
N VAL A 24 -0.28 20.28 14.69
CA VAL A 24 -1.48 21.12 14.52
C VAL A 24 -2.63 20.32 13.93
N PHE A 25 -2.37 19.50 12.90
CA PHE A 25 -3.37 18.64 12.28
C PHE A 25 -3.97 17.66 13.29
N LEU A 26 -3.15 16.94 14.06
CA LEU A 26 -3.62 15.97 15.05
C LEU A 26 -4.45 16.64 16.15
N VAL A 27 -3.99 17.77 16.68
CA VAL A 27 -4.72 18.54 17.69
C VAL A 27 -6.04 19.05 17.12
N ALA A 28 -6.05 19.57 15.89
CA ALA A 28 -7.24 20.09 15.24
C ALA A 28 -8.27 18.99 14.93
N VAL A 29 -7.83 17.79 14.52
CA VAL A 29 -8.71 16.63 14.31
C VAL A 29 -9.36 16.21 15.62
N LEU A 30 -8.57 16.10 16.71
CA LEU A 30 -9.11 15.77 18.03
C LEU A 30 -10.10 16.83 18.51
N ALA A 31 -9.76 18.12 18.37
CA ALA A 31 -10.66 19.22 18.70
C ALA A 31 -11.94 19.17 17.87
N GLN A 32 -11.85 18.90 16.57
CA GLN A 32 -13.02 18.77 15.70
C GLN A 32 -13.93 17.62 16.14
N ILE A 33 -13.37 16.45 16.48
CA ILE A 33 -14.14 15.31 16.96
C ILE A 33 -14.85 15.67 18.27
N VAL A 34 -14.13 16.20 19.26
CA VAL A 34 -14.71 16.56 20.56
C VAL A 34 -15.77 17.66 20.40
N LEU A 35 -15.47 18.73 19.66
CA LEU A 35 -16.39 19.84 19.47
C LEU A 35 -17.63 19.42 18.70
N SER A 36 -17.50 18.57 17.67
CA SER A 36 -18.67 18.07 16.91
C SER A 36 -19.62 17.22 17.76
N VAL A 37 -19.09 16.48 18.75
CA VAL A 37 -19.91 15.74 19.71
C VAL A 37 -20.56 16.67 20.73
N VAL A 38 -19.81 17.66 21.25
CA VAL A 38 -20.29 18.56 22.31
C VAL A 38 -21.29 19.59 21.81
N THR A 39 -21.08 20.20 20.65
CA THR A 39 -21.94 21.29 20.17
C THR A 39 -23.25 20.80 19.56
N GLY A 40 -23.39 19.48 19.32
CA GLY A 40 -24.47 18.93 18.51
C GLY A 40 -24.33 19.37 17.04
N GLY A 41 -24.69 18.48 16.10
CA GLY A 41 -24.71 18.84 14.68
C GLY A 41 -25.64 20.04 14.43
N ALA A 42 -25.34 20.83 13.40
CA ALA A 42 -26.11 22.03 13.03
C ALA A 42 -27.63 21.78 13.11
N GLN A 43 -28.32 22.52 13.99
CA GLN A 43 -29.78 22.53 14.01
C GLN A 43 -30.29 23.28 12.77
N ALA A 44 -30.95 22.54 11.87
CA ALA A 44 -31.68 23.16 10.78
C ALA A 44 -32.90 23.90 11.35
N GLN A 45 -32.91 25.23 11.27
CA GLN A 45 -34.05 26.06 11.66
C GLN A 45 -34.60 26.78 10.42
N GLY A 46 -35.65 26.20 9.82
CA GLY A 46 -36.42 26.79 8.72
C GLY A 46 -35.75 26.79 7.34
N ASP A 47 -36.50 27.28 6.34
CA ASP A 47 -36.15 27.34 4.89
C ASP A 47 -34.91 28.21 4.55
N MET A 48 -34.23 28.80 5.54
CA MET A 48 -33.01 29.57 5.35
C MET A 48 -31.86 28.98 6.17
N PHE A 49 -30.89 28.39 5.46
CA PHE A 49 -29.62 27.94 6.05
C PHE A 49 -28.72 29.14 6.37
N VAL A 50 -28.91 29.78 7.53
CA VAL A 50 -27.88 30.67 8.10
C VAL A 50 -26.93 29.82 8.93
N ALA A 51 -25.93 29.24 8.28
CA ALA A 51 -24.86 28.50 8.97
C ALA A 51 -23.88 29.50 9.60
N THR A 52 -24.11 29.91 10.84
CA THR A 52 -23.07 30.58 11.65
C THR A 52 -21.98 29.57 11.94
N LYS A 53 -20.74 29.84 11.50
CA LYS A 53 -19.60 28.94 11.72
C LYS A 53 -19.38 28.70 13.22
N GLY A 54 -19.58 27.47 13.67
CA GLY A 54 -19.35 27.07 15.05
C GLY A 54 -17.87 26.78 15.33
N PRO A 55 -17.47 26.58 16.60
CA PRO A 55 -16.10 26.18 16.97
C PRO A 55 -15.61 24.92 16.25
N ALA A 56 -16.51 23.96 16.00
CA ALA A 56 -16.20 22.74 15.22
C ALA A 56 -15.86 23.05 13.75
N ASP A 57 -16.46 24.08 13.15
CA ASP A 57 -16.17 24.49 11.78
C ASP A 57 -14.80 25.16 11.66
N TYR A 58 -14.40 25.94 12.68
CA TYR A 58 -13.05 26.49 12.76
C TYR A 58 -12.00 25.39 12.93
N ALA A 59 -12.25 24.41 13.79
CA ALA A 59 -11.39 23.23 13.92
C ALA A 59 -11.26 22.49 12.59
N GLY A 60 -12.37 22.25 11.88
CA GLY A 60 -12.36 21.64 10.55
C GLY A 60 -11.62 22.46 9.48
N MET A 61 -11.66 23.80 9.58
CA MET A 61 -10.86 24.67 8.71
C MET A 61 -9.36 24.52 8.99
N ILE A 62 -8.96 24.47 10.28
CA ILE A 62 -7.56 24.24 10.66
C ILE A 62 -7.08 22.89 10.13
N VAL A 63 -7.87 21.83 10.29
CA VAL A 63 -7.57 20.49 9.73
C VAL A 63 -7.26 20.55 8.24
N LYS A 64 -8.10 21.24 7.45
CA LYS A 64 -7.89 21.38 6.00
C LYS A 64 -6.59 22.10 5.66
N TRP A 65 -6.31 23.22 6.33
CA TRP A 65 -5.08 23.99 6.08
C TRP A 65 -3.82 23.26 6.53
N SER A 66 -3.82 22.68 7.72
CA SER A 66 -2.68 21.91 8.22
C SER A 66 -2.43 20.68 7.35
N PHE A 67 -3.48 20.00 6.88
CA PHE A 67 -3.36 18.93 5.89
C PHE A 67 -2.75 19.42 4.58
N GLY A 68 -3.21 20.58 4.08
CA GLY A 68 -2.62 21.23 2.89
C GLY A 68 -1.12 21.52 3.05
N VAL A 69 -0.70 22.02 4.22
CA VAL A 69 0.73 22.27 4.51
C VAL A 69 1.52 20.95 4.58
N ILE A 70 0.98 19.89 5.17
CA ILE A 70 1.61 18.56 5.18
C ILE A 70 1.83 18.07 3.75
N VAL A 71 0.78 18.11 2.91
CA VAL A 71 0.87 17.70 1.50
C VAL A 71 1.88 18.56 0.75
N ALA A 72 1.85 19.88 0.92
CA ALA A 72 2.82 20.79 0.28
C ALA A 72 4.26 20.49 0.70
N THR A 73 4.48 20.15 1.98
CA THR A 73 5.81 19.80 2.50
C THR A 73 6.30 18.46 1.95
N ILE A 74 5.40 17.46 1.81
CA ILE A 74 5.72 16.19 1.15
C ILE A 74 6.09 16.43 -0.31
N LEU A 75 5.31 17.23 -1.04
CA LEU A 75 5.63 17.58 -2.43
C LEU A 75 6.96 18.33 -2.53
N ALA A 76 7.27 19.22 -1.57
CA ALA A 76 8.56 19.91 -1.51
C ALA A 76 9.73 18.93 -1.29
N TYR A 77 9.56 17.89 -0.47
CA TYR A 77 10.56 16.82 -0.35
C TYR A 77 10.76 16.05 -1.64
N LEU A 78 9.67 15.67 -2.32
CA LEU A 78 9.74 14.90 -3.56
C LEU A 78 10.39 15.70 -4.69
N ILE A 79 9.95 16.96 -4.89
CA ILE A 79 10.47 17.85 -5.94
C ILE A 79 11.89 18.31 -5.60
N GLY A 80 12.13 18.76 -4.37
CA GLY A 80 13.46 19.19 -3.92
C GLY A 80 14.48 18.05 -4.05
N GLY A 81 14.09 16.81 -3.73
CA GLY A 81 14.95 15.65 -3.89
C GLY A 81 15.35 15.32 -5.33
N ILE A 82 14.57 15.75 -6.32
CA ILE A 82 14.91 15.64 -7.74
C ILE A 82 15.94 16.71 -8.13
N LEU A 83 15.78 17.93 -7.60
CA LEU A 83 16.55 19.11 -7.99
C LEU A 83 17.91 19.23 -7.29
N VAL A 84 18.03 18.75 -6.05
CA VAL A 84 19.28 18.86 -5.27
C VAL A 84 20.37 17.94 -5.87
N PRO A 85 21.57 18.46 -6.19
CA PRO A 85 22.66 17.64 -6.69
C PRO A 85 23.33 16.86 -5.54
N GLY A 86 23.75 15.62 -5.82
CA GLY A 86 24.45 14.75 -4.86
C GLY A 86 23.52 13.90 -3.99
N ILE A 87 23.84 12.62 -3.83
CA ILE A 87 23.00 11.64 -3.12
C ILE A 87 22.91 11.97 -1.62
N GLU A 88 24.03 12.39 -1.02
CA GLU A 88 24.09 12.78 0.40
C GLU A 88 23.19 13.97 0.72
N ALA A 89 23.16 14.96 -0.18
CA ALA A 89 22.34 16.15 -0.01
C ALA A 89 20.83 15.88 -0.22
N LYS A 90 20.48 14.93 -1.10
CA LYS A 90 19.09 14.49 -1.32
C LYS A 90 18.50 13.73 -0.11
N GLY A 91 19.35 13.04 0.65
CA GLY A 91 18.90 12.05 1.62
C GLY A 91 18.14 10.88 0.98
N ILE A 92 17.61 9.99 1.81
CA ILE A 92 16.92 8.77 1.37
C ILE A 92 15.66 9.10 0.54
N ILE A 93 14.79 9.98 1.04
CA ILE A 93 13.53 10.34 0.37
C ILE A 93 13.81 11.00 -0.98
N GLY A 94 14.77 11.92 -1.03
CA GLY A 94 15.11 12.59 -2.27
C GLY A 94 15.79 11.66 -3.27
N ALA A 95 16.65 10.75 -2.80
CA ALA A 95 17.26 9.73 -3.64
C ALA A 95 16.22 8.81 -4.28
N ILE A 96 15.28 8.28 -3.48
CA ILE A 96 14.15 7.47 -3.98
C ILE A 96 13.29 8.25 -4.97
N SER A 97 12.94 9.50 -4.64
CA SER A 97 12.15 10.36 -5.53
C SER A 97 12.85 10.57 -6.88
N SER A 98 14.16 10.81 -6.86
CA SER A 98 14.95 11.00 -8.09
C SER A 98 15.11 9.71 -8.91
N ARG A 99 15.14 8.53 -8.27
CA ARG A 99 15.10 7.23 -8.96
C ARG A 99 13.75 6.97 -9.62
N LEU A 100 12.67 7.40 -8.98
CA LEU A 100 11.31 7.29 -9.50
C LEU A 100 10.95 8.42 -10.50
N LEU A 101 11.91 9.25 -10.92
CA LEU A 101 11.65 10.34 -11.86
C LEU A 101 10.92 9.90 -13.15
N PRO A 102 11.27 8.78 -13.82
CA PRO A 102 10.52 8.31 -14.98
C PRO A 102 9.05 8.00 -14.66
N VAL A 103 8.76 7.46 -13.47
CA VAL A 103 7.40 7.17 -12.98
C VAL A 103 6.61 8.46 -12.80
N TRP A 104 7.22 9.46 -12.14
CA TRP A 104 6.57 10.75 -11.92
C TRP A 104 6.25 11.45 -13.24
N ILE A 105 7.18 11.45 -14.19
CA ILE A 105 6.97 12.03 -15.52
C ILE A 105 5.84 11.29 -16.25
N ALA A 106 5.86 9.95 -16.28
CA ALA A 106 4.82 9.16 -16.92
C ALA A 106 3.44 9.41 -16.29
N LEU A 107 3.36 9.48 -14.96
CA LEU A 107 2.13 9.83 -14.26
C LEU A 107 1.62 11.22 -14.65
N VAL A 108 2.47 12.24 -14.63
CA VAL A 108 2.08 13.61 -14.99
C VAL A 108 1.57 13.67 -16.43
N VAL A 109 2.27 13.03 -17.37
CA VAL A 109 1.88 12.98 -18.78
C VAL A 109 0.54 12.28 -18.96
N VAL A 110 0.36 11.11 -18.35
CA VAL A 110 -0.89 10.35 -18.47
C VAL A 110 -2.05 11.05 -17.77
N PHE A 111 -1.85 11.64 -16.59
CA PHE A 111 -2.89 12.43 -15.92
C PHE A 111 -3.29 13.64 -16.76
N ALA A 112 -2.31 14.40 -17.27
CA ALA A 112 -2.58 15.57 -18.11
C ALA A 112 -3.39 15.17 -19.36
N ALA A 113 -2.94 14.15 -20.09
CA ALA A 113 -3.67 13.64 -21.26
C ALA A 113 -5.08 13.16 -20.88
N SER A 114 -5.22 12.43 -19.78
CA SER A 114 -6.51 11.89 -19.34
C SER A 114 -7.50 12.98 -18.96
N ILE A 115 -7.05 14.04 -18.28
CA ILE A 115 -7.88 15.18 -17.90
C ILE A 115 -8.27 16.01 -19.14
N ILE A 116 -7.32 16.30 -20.04
CA ILE A 116 -7.57 17.10 -21.26
C ILE A 116 -8.58 16.39 -22.17
N PHE A 117 -8.41 15.08 -22.36
CA PHE A 117 -9.23 14.31 -23.30
C PHE A 117 -10.40 13.57 -22.63
N LYS A 118 -10.69 13.80 -21.34
CA LYS A 118 -11.70 13.03 -20.59
C LYS A 118 -13.07 12.94 -21.29
N ARG A 119 -13.51 14.00 -21.96
CA ARG A 119 -14.79 14.04 -22.69
C ARG A 119 -14.83 13.09 -23.90
N ARG A 120 -13.68 12.70 -24.45
CA ARG A 120 -13.56 11.79 -25.62
C ARG A 120 -13.32 10.33 -25.24
N LEU A 121 -12.94 10.05 -24.00
CA LEU A 121 -12.50 8.72 -23.56
C LEU A 121 -13.62 7.84 -22.96
N GLY A 122 -14.89 8.25 -23.09
CA GLY A 122 -16.04 7.46 -22.66
C GLY A 122 -16.01 7.10 -21.17
N LEU A 123 -16.12 5.81 -20.85
CA LEU A 123 -16.14 5.31 -19.46
C LEU A 123 -14.85 5.60 -18.69
N TYR A 124 -13.69 5.53 -19.36
CA TYR A 124 -12.41 5.89 -18.75
C TYR A 124 -12.39 7.36 -18.31
N GLY A 125 -12.92 8.25 -19.15
CA GLY A 125 -13.00 9.68 -18.86
C GLY A 125 -13.78 10.00 -17.58
N LYS A 126 -14.81 9.19 -17.27
CA LYS A 126 -15.64 9.36 -16.05
C LYS A 126 -14.84 9.14 -14.75
N LEU A 127 -13.74 8.38 -14.78
CA LEU A 127 -12.86 8.22 -13.61
C LEU A 127 -12.25 9.56 -13.18
N PHE A 128 -12.03 10.47 -14.13
CA PHE A 128 -11.45 11.79 -13.91
C PHE A 128 -12.49 12.88 -13.60
N ASP A 129 -13.75 12.49 -13.41
CA ASP A 129 -14.78 13.37 -12.86
C ASP A 129 -14.87 13.24 -11.32
N SER A 130 -14.27 12.20 -10.73
CA SER A 130 -14.26 11.96 -9.28
C SER A 130 -12.84 11.99 -8.71
N PRO A 131 -12.56 12.75 -7.63
CA PRO A 131 -11.27 12.72 -6.94
C PRO A 131 -10.85 11.32 -6.48
N ILE A 132 -11.81 10.50 -6.07
CA ILE A 132 -11.57 9.13 -5.61
C ILE A 132 -11.08 8.26 -6.77
N GLY A 133 -11.69 8.40 -7.94
CA GLY A 133 -11.28 7.70 -9.17
C GLY A 133 -9.88 8.10 -9.61
N MET A 134 -9.56 9.40 -9.54
CA MET A 134 -8.22 9.91 -9.84
C MET A 134 -7.15 9.38 -8.88
N ILE A 135 -7.43 9.34 -7.58
CA ILE A 135 -6.49 8.79 -6.58
C ILE A 135 -6.26 7.29 -6.83
N GLY A 136 -7.34 6.52 -7.02
CA GLY A 136 -7.26 5.09 -7.34
C GLY A 136 -6.44 4.82 -8.61
N PHE A 137 -6.74 5.56 -9.68
CA PHE A 137 -5.99 5.47 -10.93
C PHE A 137 -4.50 5.81 -10.73
N GLY A 138 -4.20 6.87 -9.98
CA GLY A 138 -2.83 7.27 -9.66
C GLY A 138 -2.05 6.20 -8.90
N MET A 139 -2.65 5.57 -7.90
CA MET A 139 -2.00 4.50 -7.14
C MET A 139 -1.69 3.29 -8.02
N VAL A 140 -2.63 2.85 -8.86
CA VAL A 140 -2.42 1.69 -9.74
C VAL A 140 -1.37 2.02 -10.80
N MET A 141 -1.49 3.18 -11.46
CA MET A 141 -0.54 3.58 -12.51
C MET A 141 0.85 3.87 -11.98
N PHE A 142 0.99 4.35 -10.75
CA PHE A 142 2.28 4.52 -10.10
C PHE A 142 3.04 3.20 -10.11
N TRP A 143 2.44 2.14 -9.58
CA TRP A 143 3.08 0.83 -9.52
C TRP A 143 3.27 0.19 -10.90
N VAL A 144 2.34 0.39 -11.84
CA VAL A 144 2.48 -0.10 -13.22
C VAL A 144 3.69 0.53 -13.90
N PHE A 145 3.84 1.85 -13.82
CA PHE A 145 5.02 2.52 -14.38
C PHE A 145 6.29 2.16 -13.63
N THR A 146 6.24 2.03 -12.30
CA THR A 146 7.37 1.54 -11.51
C THR A 146 7.82 0.17 -12.02
N GLY A 147 6.92 -0.77 -12.26
CA GLY A 147 7.26 -2.09 -12.77
C GLY A 147 7.82 -2.06 -14.20
N ILE A 148 7.22 -1.27 -15.10
CA ILE A 148 7.71 -1.11 -16.48
C ILE A 148 9.13 -0.54 -16.49
N PHE A 149 9.39 0.55 -15.79
CA PHE A 149 10.70 1.20 -15.76
C PHE A 149 11.72 0.41 -14.91
N ALA A 150 11.27 -0.41 -13.96
CA ALA A 150 12.13 -1.37 -13.30
C ALA A 150 12.60 -2.48 -14.25
N ALA A 151 11.72 -2.97 -15.13
CA ALA A 151 12.09 -3.95 -16.15
C ALA A 151 13.03 -3.39 -17.24
N MET A 152 13.14 -2.07 -17.33
CA MET A 152 14.11 -1.35 -18.18
C MET A 152 15.38 -0.94 -17.42
N ASP A 153 15.58 -1.44 -16.19
CA ASP A 153 16.71 -1.14 -15.31
C ASP A 153 16.92 0.36 -15.00
N LEU A 154 15.86 1.18 -15.05
CA LEU A 154 15.97 2.62 -14.81
C LEU A 154 15.83 3.01 -13.33
N ILE A 155 15.08 2.22 -12.55
CA ILE A 155 14.73 2.54 -11.15
C ILE A 155 15.55 1.72 -10.16
N VAL A 156 15.72 0.44 -10.46
CA VAL A 156 16.38 -0.55 -9.60
C VAL A 156 17.82 -0.12 -9.33
N THR A 157 18.25 -0.26 -8.08
CA THR A 157 19.61 0.11 -7.67
C THR A 157 20.57 -1.06 -7.64
N HIS A 158 20.06 -2.25 -7.31
CA HIS A 158 20.82 -3.49 -7.18
C HIS A 158 19.99 -4.67 -7.67
N ASP A 159 20.62 -5.77 -8.03
CA ASP A 159 19.89 -7.02 -8.26
C ASP A 159 19.15 -7.46 -6.98
N ALA A 160 17.88 -7.84 -7.10
CA ALA A 160 16.99 -8.12 -5.97
C ALA A 160 17.35 -9.36 -5.15
N LEU A 161 18.18 -10.24 -5.70
CA LEU A 161 18.55 -11.53 -5.11
C LEU A 161 20.01 -11.56 -4.66
N THR A 162 20.86 -10.68 -5.19
CA THR A 162 22.25 -10.52 -4.74
C THR A 162 22.33 -10.24 -3.24
N GLN A 163 23.22 -10.97 -2.57
CA GLN A 163 23.47 -10.84 -1.13
C GLN A 163 24.85 -10.23 -0.95
N VAL A 164 24.90 -9.06 -0.31
CA VAL A 164 26.17 -8.37 -0.07
C VAL A 164 26.61 -8.60 1.38
N SER A 165 27.80 -9.17 1.55
CA SER A 165 28.35 -9.45 2.88
C SER A 165 28.42 -8.17 3.73
N GLY A 166 28.03 -8.26 5.00
CA GLY A 166 27.99 -7.12 5.91
C GLY A 166 26.73 -6.24 5.81
N MET A 167 25.85 -6.47 4.83
CA MET A 167 24.59 -5.71 4.67
C MET A 167 23.37 -6.34 5.37
N LYS A 168 23.56 -7.44 6.09
CA LYS A 168 22.49 -8.11 6.82
C LYS A 168 21.89 -7.19 7.88
N ASN A 169 20.56 -6.99 7.83
CA ASN A 169 19.79 -6.17 8.76
C ASN A 169 20.34 -4.75 8.96
N LYS A 170 20.93 -4.17 7.91
CA LYS A 170 21.41 -2.79 7.94
C LYS A 170 20.26 -1.82 7.76
N VAL A 171 20.37 -0.68 8.43
CA VAL A 171 19.35 0.38 8.42
C VAL A 171 19.31 1.10 7.05
N PRO A 172 18.19 1.78 6.73
CA PRO A 172 18.08 2.64 5.55
C PRO A 172 19.23 3.63 5.42
N GLY A 173 19.72 3.85 4.19
CA GLY A 173 20.79 4.78 3.90
C GLY A 173 22.20 4.27 4.21
N THR A 174 22.37 2.98 4.52
CA THR A 174 23.70 2.40 4.79
C THR A 174 24.53 2.36 3.49
N PRO A 175 25.78 2.87 3.50
CA PRO A 175 26.67 2.81 2.35
C PRO A 175 27.17 1.39 2.11
N LEU A 176 27.37 1.05 0.84
CA LEU A 176 28.00 -0.21 0.43
C LEU A 176 29.53 -0.08 0.49
N SER A 177 30.14 -0.85 1.38
CA SER A 177 31.59 -0.98 1.47
C SER A 177 32.10 -1.77 0.27
N GLY A 178 32.77 -1.09 -0.67
CA GLY A 178 33.32 -1.73 -1.88
C GLY A 178 32.41 -1.67 -3.10
N ALA A 179 31.51 -0.68 -3.20
CA ALA A 179 30.83 -0.39 -4.47
C ALA A 179 31.90 -0.05 -5.54
N GLU A 180 32.13 -0.97 -6.47
CA GLU A 180 33.07 -0.80 -7.59
C GLU A 180 32.28 -0.55 -8.88
N GLY A 181 32.67 0.45 -9.67
CA GLY A 181 32.08 0.70 -10.98
C GLY A 181 30.70 1.38 -10.97
N ALA A 182 29.71 0.75 -11.60
CA ALA A 182 28.39 1.32 -11.90
C ALA A 182 27.32 1.07 -10.81
N ASP A 183 27.69 0.41 -9.72
CA ASP A 183 26.78 0.05 -8.63
C ASP A 183 26.31 1.27 -7.84
N TYR A 184 25.08 1.20 -7.33
CA TYR A 184 24.54 2.29 -6.54
C TYR A 184 25.16 2.32 -5.14
N PRO A 185 25.65 3.46 -4.63
CA PRO A 185 26.54 3.46 -3.47
C PRO A 185 25.86 3.17 -2.11
N TYR A 186 24.53 3.04 -2.06
CA TYR A 186 23.76 2.91 -0.82
C TYR A 186 22.61 1.90 -0.95
N TYR A 187 22.30 1.20 0.15
CA TYR A 187 21.00 0.55 0.32
C TYR A 187 19.98 1.56 0.84
N LEU A 188 19.16 2.10 -0.05
CA LEU A 188 18.22 3.20 0.26
C LEU A 188 17.26 2.84 1.40
N LEU A 189 16.70 1.63 1.38
CA LEU A 189 15.81 1.12 2.43
C LEU A 189 16.47 0.10 3.36
N GLY A 190 17.79 -0.05 3.25
CA GLY A 190 18.57 -0.98 4.08
C GLY A 190 18.59 -2.40 3.53
N GLY A 191 19.20 -3.30 4.30
CA GLY A 191 19.37 -4.70 3.93
C GLY A 191 18.50 -5.63 4.77
N ASP A 192 17.95 -6.67 4.14
CA ASP A 192 17.12 -7.66 4.84
C ASP A 192 17.95 -8.72 5.62
N ASN A 193 17.28 -9.71 6.19
CA ASN A 193 17.91 -10.81 6.94
C ASN A 193 18.88 -11.66 6.10
N LEU A 194 18.78 -11.61 4.78
CA LEU A 194 19.65 -12.29 3.83
C LEU A 194 20.65 -11.32 3.19
N ALA A 195 20.78 -10.10 3.72
CA ALA A 195 21.68 -9.05 3.22
C ALA A 195 21.39 -8.59 1.78
N ARG A 196 20.12 -8.62 1.37
CA ARG A 196 19.66 -8.14 0.06
C ARG A 196 19.09 -6.73 0.17
N ASP A 197 19.20 -5.94 -0.89
CA ASP A 197 18.66 -4.57 -0.93
C ASP A 197 17.13 -4.56 -0.86
N VAL A 198 16.58 -3.95 0.20
CA VAL A 198 15.13 -3.89 0.43
C VAL A 198 14.43 -3.04 -0.62
N PHE A 199 15.07 -1.96 -1.10
CA PHE A 199 14.49 -1.07 -2.11
C PHE A 199 14.27 -1.83 -3.43
N SER A 200 15.29 -2.46 -3.96
CA SER A 200 15.20 -3.23 -5.21
C SER A 200 14.21 -4.40 -5.07
N ARG A 201 14.20 -5.09 -3.93
CA ARG A 201 13.21 -6.16 -3.66
C ARG A 201 11.77 -5.66 -3.66
N MET A 202 11.51 -4.49 -3.08
CA MET A 202 10.17 -3.88 -3.09
C MET A 202 9.72 -3.57 -4.52
N ILE A 203 10.60 -2.97 -5.32
CA ILE A 203 10.29 -2.58 -6.71
C ILE A 203 10.05 -3.80 -7.60
N TYR A 204 10.94 -4.80 -7.58
CA TYR A 204 10.72 -6.04 -8.35
C TYR A 204 9.53 -6.84 -7.84
N GLY A 205 9.34 -6.94 -6.52
CA GLY A 205 8.20 -7.64 -5.93
C GLY A 205 6.88 -7.02 -6.36
N ALA A 206 6.79 -5.69 -6.39
CA ALA A 206 5.61 -4.98 -6.87
C ALA A 206 5.29 -5.31 -8.34
N TRP A 207 6.31 -5.46 -9.19
CA TRP A 207 6.12 -5.83 -10.59
C TRP A 207 5.55 -7.24 -10.76
N GLU A 208 6.05 -8.21 -9.99
CA GLU A 208 5.51 -9.57 -10.01
C GLU A 208 4.05 -9.63 -9.52
N VAL A 209 3.72 -8.88 -8.46
CA VAL A 209 2.34 -8.77 -7.96
C VAL A 209 1.41 -8.21 -9.04
N LEU A 210 1.85 -7.18 -9.78
CA LEU A 210 1.05 -6.58 -10.84
C LEU A 210 0.83 -7.48 -12.06
N LYS A 211 1.72 -8.45 -12.31
CA LYS A 211 1.47 -9.48 -13.31
C LYS A 211 0.46 -10.49 -12.79
N ILE A 212 0.71 -11.05 -11.61
CA ILE A 212 -0.03 -12.22 -11.11
C ILE A 212 -1.45 -11.86 -10.67
N ALA A 213 -1.62 -10.77 -9.90
CA ALA A 213 -2.89 -10.46 -9.25
C ALA A 213 -4.06 -10.22 -10.24
N PRO A 214 -3.88 -9.46 -11.34
CA PRO A 214 -4.95 -9.28 -12.34
C PRO A 214 -5.33 -10.58 -13.03
N PHE A 215 -4.38 -11.42 -13.44
CA PHE A 215 -4.68 -12.70 -14.08
C PHE A 215 -5.40 -13.66 -13.13
N ALA A 216 -4.96 -13.73 -11.88
CA ALA A 216 -5.63 -14.52 -10.85
C ALA A 216 -7.07 -14.05 -10.62
N THR A 217 -7.29 -12.72 -10.61
CA THR A 217 -8.61 -12.12 -10.44
C THR A 217 -9.52 -12.41 -11.63
N ILE A 218 -9.03 -12.26 -12.86
CA ILE A 218 -9.79 -12.58 -14.08
C ILE A 218 -10.18 -14.06 -14.08
N PHE A 219 -9.25 -14.95 -13.76
CA PHE A 219 -9.52 -16.38 -13.67
C PHE A 219 -10.57 -16.69 -12.59
N ALA A 220 -10.45 -16.07 -11.40
CA ALA A 220 -11.43 -16.21 -10.34
C ALA A 220 -12.82 -15.70 -10.76
N PHE A 221 -12.92 -14.58 -11.47
CA PHE A 221 -14.18 -14.10 -12.05
C PHE A 221 -14.73 -15.06 -13.09
N MET A 222 -13.90 -15.59 -13.99
CA MET A 222 -14.34 -16.56 -14.99
C MET A 222 -14.95 -17.80 -14.32
N VAL A 223 -14.25 -18.41 -13.35
CA VAL A 223 -14.74 -19.58 -12.62
C VAL A 223 -15.98 -19.22 -11.77
N GLY A 224 -15.92 -18.11 -11.04
CA GLY A 224 -17.00 -17.66 -10.16
C GLY A 224 -18.29 -17.34 -10.91
N ILE A 225 -18.21 -16.67 -12.06
CA ILE A 225 -19.38 -16.34 -12.89
C ILE A 225 -19.93 -17.60 -13.57
N THR A 226 -19.06 -18.43 -14.15
CA THR A 226 -19.49 -19.64 -14.89
C THR A 226 -20.12 -20.70 -14.00
N LEU A 227 -19.65 -20.84 -12.75
CA LEU A 227 -20.24 -21.80 -11.80
C LEU A 227 -21.34 -21.16 -10.94
N GLY A 228 -21.13 -19.92 -10.49
CA GLY A 228 -22.00 -19.24 -9.54
C GLY A 228 -23.32 -18.75 -10.14
N LEU A 229 -23.32 -18.20 -11.36
CA LEU A 229 -24.57 -17.74 -11.98
C LEU A 229 -25.54 -18.90 -12.26
N PRO A 230 -25.14 -20.03 -12.86
CA PRO A 230 -26.04 -21.16 -13.03
C PRO A 230 -26.52 -21.74 -11.70
N ALA A 231 -25.63 -21.89 -10.71
CA ALA A 231 -26.02 -22.34 -9.38
C ALA A 231 -27.10 -21.44 -8.76
N GLY A 232 -26.89 -20.12 -8.76
CA GLY A 232 -27.84 -19.17 -8.20
C GLY A 232 -29.16 -19.07 -8.99
N TYR A 233 -29.12 -19.30 -10.31
CA TYR A 233 -30.33 -19.25 -11.15
C TYR A 233 -31.20 -20.49 -11.02
N TYR A 234 -30.60 -21.69 -11.11
CA TYR A 234 -31.34 -22.96 -11.04
C TYR A 234 -31.63 -23.43 -9.61
N GLY A 235 -30.79 -23.01 -8.65
CA GLY A 235 -30.90 -23.40 -7.25
C GLY A 235 -30.75 -24.91 -7.00
N GLY A 236 -31.20 -25.35 -5.82
CA GLY A 236 -31.30 -26.77 -5.48
C GLY A 236 -29.96 -27.46 -5.24
N LYS A 237 -29.78 -28.66 -5.83
CA LYS A 237 -28.63 -29.52 -5.53
C LYS A 237 -27.29 -28.98 -6.07
N LEU A 238 -27.32 -28.34 -7.24
CA LEU A 238 -26.11 -27.76 -7.85
C LEU A 238 -25.57 -26.61 -7.00
N ASP A 239 -26.45 -25.71 -6.56
CA ASP A 239 -26.12 -24.63 -5.64
C ASP A 239 -25.57 -25.16 -4.31
N THR A 240 -26.29 -26.11 -3.70
CA THR A 240 -25.85 -26.72 -2.43
C THR A 240 -24.46 -27.33 -2.54
N PHE A 241 -24.17 -28.06 -3.63
CA PHE A 241 -22.88 -28.70 -3.86
C PHE A 241 -21.76 -27.67 -4.10
N LEU A 242 -21.98 -26.68 -4.96
CA LEU A 242 -20.96 -25.66 -5.27
C LEU A 242 -20.69 -24.75 -4.08
N SER A 243 -21.73 -24.35 -3.34
CA SER A 243 -21.61 -23.61 -2.09
C SER A 243 -20.86 -24.40 -1.03
N PHE A 244 -21.12 -25.72 -0.92
CA PHE A 244 -20.34 -26.59 -0.04
C PHE A 244 -18.86 -26.65 -0.43
N LEU A 245 -18.55 -26.82 -1.72
CA LEU A 245 -17.17 -26.84 -2.20
C LEU A 245 -16.44 -25.51 -1.96
N ALA A 246 -17.11 -24.38 -2.22
CA ALA A 246 -16.55 -23.06 -1.94
C ALA A 246 -16.27 -22.88 -0.44
N ASN A 247 -17.22 -23.26 0.42
CA ASN A 247 -17.04 -23.23 1.87
C ASN A 247 -15.89 -24.13 2.32
N LEU A 248 -15.72 -25.31 1.71
CA LEU A 248 -14.61 -26.20 2.01
C LEU A 248 -13.26 -25.56 1.69
N VAL A 249 -13.13 -24.91 0.53
CA VAL A 249 -11.90 -24.21 0.14
C VAL A 249 -11.62 -23.02 1.07
N LEU A 250 -12.64 -22.21 1.38
CA LEU A 250 -12.52 -21.05 2.27
C LEU A 250 -12.27 -21.43 3.73
N ALA A 251 -12.65 -22.65 4.14
CA ALA A 251 -12.39 -23.16 5.48
C ALA A 251 -10.91 -23.44 5.71
N PHE A 252 -10.10 -23.63 4.66
CA PHE A 252 -8.66 -23.78 4.79
C PHE A 252 -7.99 -22.42 5.04
N PRO A 253 -7.21 -22.28 6.13
CA PRO A 253 -6.46 -21.06 6.39
C PRO A 253 -5.37 -20.88 5.33
N VAL A 254 -5.51 -19.85 4.49
CA VAL A 254 -4.59 -19.58 3.37
C VAL A 254 -3.13 -19.48 3.84
N ILE A 255 -2.89 -18.94 5.04
CA ILE A 255 -1.54 -18.80 5.60
C ILE A 255 -0.88 -20.16 5.89
N LEU A 256 -1.66 -21.18 6.25
CA LEU A 256 -1.14 -22.54 6.46
C LEU A 256 -0.69 -23.15 5.14
N LEU A 257 -1.49 -23.00 4.09
CA LEU A 257 -1.14 -23.47 2.75
C LEU A 257 0.15 -22.80 2.28
N PHE A 258 0.28 -21.49 2.48
CA PHE A 258 1.48 -20.74 2.14
C PHE A 258 2.74 -21.29 2.85
N TYR A 259 2.68 -21.50 4.17
CA TYR A 259 3.83 -22.02 4.92
C TYR A 259 4.22 -23.43 4.48
N LEU A 260 3.24 -24.31 4.22
CA LEU A 260 3.49 -25.67 3.78
C LEU A 260 4.10 -25.75 2.37
N LEU A 261 3.72 -24.84 1.47
CA LEU A 261 4.14 -24.86 0.06
C LEU A 261 5.42 -24.05 -0.23
N VAL A 262 5.65 -22.94 0.47
CA VAL A 262 6.61 -21.92 0.02
C VAL A 262 7.85 -21.82 0.93
N THR A 263 7.78 -22.25 2.19
CA THR A 263 8.87 -22.07 3.17
C THR A 263 9.27 -23.39 3.83
N PRO A 264 10.15 -24.19 3.18
CA PRO A 264 10.60 -25.48 3.72
C PRO A 264 11.18 -25.36 5.14
N GLU A 265 11.88 -24.27 5.41
CA GLU A 265 12.46 -23.96 6.72
C GLU A 265 11.39 -23.79 7.81
N ILE A 266 10.22 -23.24 7.47
CA ILE A 266 9.10 -23.09 8.41
C ILE A 266 8.39 -24.41 8.64
N VAL A 267 8.32 -25.29 7.64
CA VAL A 267 7.78 -26.65 7.81
C VAL A 267 8.56 -27.41 8.90
N LEU A 268 9.88 -27.25 8.95
CA LEU A 268 10.73 -27.89 9.95
C LEU A 268 10.54 -27.35 11.38
N THR A 269 10.02 -26.14 11.54
CA THR A 269 9.80 -25.54 12.88
C THR A 269 8.60 -26.13 13.62
N GLY A 270 7.75 -26.92 12.95
CA GLY A 270 6.52 -27.47 13.51
C GLY A 270 5.38 -26.47 13.69
N ILE A 271 5.61 -25.16 13.47
CA ILE A 271 4.57 -24.11 13.55
C ILE A 271 3.33 -24.44 12.72
N PRO A 272 3.45 -24.88 11.43
CA PRO A 272 2.28 -25.25 10.65
C PRO A 272 1.50 -26.42 11.26
N ILE A 273 2.20 -27.38 11.88
CA ILE A 273 1.60 -28.55 12.52
C ILE A 273 0.81 -28.13 13.77
N TYR A 274 1.38 -27.26 14.63
CA TYR A 274 0.69 -26.77 15.82
C TYR A 274 -0.54 -25.93 15.47
N MET A 275 -0.42 -25.02 14.49
CA MET A 275 -1.54 -24.21 14.04
C MET A 275 -2.66 -25.07 13.43
N ALA A 276 -2.32 -26.04 12.58
CA ALA A 276 -3.28 -27.00 12.06
C ALA A 276 -3.94 -27.79 13.20
N GLY A 277 -3.16 -28.29 14.16
CA GLY A 277 -3.67 -28.99 15.33
C GLY A 277 -4.71 -28.18 16.10
N VAL A 278 -4.42 -26.92 16.43
CA VAL A 278 -5.37 -26.02 17.12
C VAL A 278 -6.62 -25.77 16.28
N LEU A 279 -6.47 -25.49 14.99
CA LEU A 279 -7.59 -25.19 14.10
C LEU A 279 -8.52 -26.37 13.88
N PHE A 280 -7.97 -27.59 13.79
CA PHE A 280 -8.76 -28.82 13.63
C PHE A 280 -9.29 -29.38 14.96
N LEU A 281 -8.70 -29.01 16.11
CA LEU A 281 -9.19 -29.42 17.43
C LEU A 281 -10.63 -28.95 17.67
N PHE A 282 -10.96 -27.71 17.30
CA PHE A 282 -12.30 -27.14 17.52
C PHE A 282 -13.41 -27.87 16.74
N PRO A 283 -13.31 -28.10 15.41
CA PRO A 283 -14.25 -28.94 14.68
C PRO A 283 -14.37 -30.36 15.23
N ILE A 284 -13.26 -30.98 15.66
CA ILE A 284 -13.27 -32.34 16.22
C ILE A 284 -14.01 -32.38 17.55
N ILE A 285 -13.73 -31.43 18.45
CA ILE A 285 -14.43 -31.30 19.73
C ILE A 285 -15.90 -31.03 19.47
N PHE A 286 -16.23 -30.10 18.58
CA PHE A 286 -17.62 -29.79 18.20
C PHE A 286 -18.35 -31.02 17.67
N LEU A 287 -17.75 -31.76 16.73
CA LEU A 287 -18.34 -32.99 16.19
C LEU A 287 -18.51 -34.07 17.26
N THR A 288 -17.54 -34.20 18.16
CA THR A 288 -17.59 -35.14 19.26
C THR A 288 -18.73 -34.79 20.23
N ILE A 289 -18.86 -33.51 20.60
CA ILE A 289 -19.96 -33.01 21.43
C ILE A 289 -21.31 -33.21 20.72
N LEU A 290 -21.41 -32.85 19.44
CA LEU A 290 -22.62 -32.99 18.64
C LEU A 290 -23.06 -34.45 18.51
N PHE A 291 -22.12 -35.38 18.31
CA PHE A 291 -22.42 -36.81 18.27
C PHE A 291 -22.87 -37.29 19.64
N ASN A 292 -22.18 -36.90 20.70
CA ASN A 292 -22.52 -37.31 22.06
C ASN A 292 -23.89 -36.76 22.50
N SER A 293 -24.22 -35.51 22.13
CA SER A 293 -25.50 -34.88 22.42
C SER A 293 -26.70 -35.43 21.65
N ARG A 294 -26.49 -36.34 20.68
CA ARG A 294 -27.58 -37.04 19.97
C ARG A 294 -28.00 -38.33 20.67
N PHE A 295 -27.19 -38.84 21.59
CA PHE A 295 -27.42 -40.10 22.30
C PHE A 295 -27.82 -39.92 23.77
N PHE A 296 -28.09 -38.68 24.19
CA PHE A 296 -28.67 -38.28 25.47
C PHE A 296 -29.81 -37.29 25.21
#